data_AF-N1U6H8-F1
#
_entry.id   AF-N1U6H8-F1
#
_cell.length_a   1.000
_cell.length_b   1.000
_cell.length_c   1.000
_cell.angle_alpha   90.00
_cell.angle_beta   90.00
_cell.angle_gamma   90.00
#
_symmetry.space_group_name_H-M   'P 1'
#
loop_
_entity.id
_entity.type
_entity.pdbx_description
1 polymer ?
#
loop_
_entity_poly.entity_id
_entity_poly.type
_entity_poly.pdbx_seq_one_letter_code
_entity_poly.pdbx_strand_id
1 'polypeptide(L)'
;MSLSHKIAGKTILIVGGGLLQVPIIQTARMMKLTTVVADMNADAPGMKICDIPMVMSTKDIEGMVRESKKARDDNQDRRSDHSGNRREYDCGCGCKCP
;
A
#
# COMPACT_ATOMS: atom_id res chain seq x y z
N MET A 1 -23.74 -1.69 -10.73
CA MET A 1 -22.46 -2.31 -10.32
C MET A 1 -22.08 -1.82 -8.92
N SER A 2 -21.79 -2.72 -7.98
CA SER A 2 -21.47 -2.36 -6.59
C SER A 2 -20.06 -1.75 -6.48
N LEU A 3 -19.92 -0.62 -5.76
CA LEU A 3 -18.65 0.10 -5.55
C LEU A 3 -17.53 -0.80 -5.03
N SER A 4 -17.86 -1.79 -4.20
CA SER A 4 -16.89 -2.64 -3.51
C SER A 4 -16.02 -3.47 -4.45
N HIS A 5 -16.52 -3.85 -5.64
CA HIS A 5 -15.73 -4.59 -6.63
C HIS A 5 -14.73 -3.71 -7.38
N LYS A 6 -14.96 -2.39 -7.47
CA LYS A 6 -14.09 -1.48 -8.23
C LYS A 6 -12.79 -1.15 -7.50
N ILE A 7 -12.81 -1.23 -6.17
CA ILE A 7 -11.71 -0.84 -5.29
C ILE A 7 -10.97 -2.03 -4.66
N ALA A 8 -11.45 -3.26 -4.85
CA ALA A 8 -10.79 -4.46 -4.34
C ALA A 8 -9.35 -4.57 -4.87
N GLY A 9 -8.39 -4.75 -3.98
CA GLY A 9 -6.96 -4.89 -4.33
C GLY A 9 -6.32 -3.61 -4.86
N LYS A 10 -6.87 -2.42 -4.56
CA LYS A 10 -6.23 -1.13 -4.89
C LYS A 10 -5.32 -0.67 -3.76
N THR A 11 -4.34 0.16 -4.11
CA THR A 11 -3.48 0.87 -3.16
C THR A 11 -4.01 2.28 -2.97
N ILE A 12 -3.97 2.77 -1.73
CA ILE A 12 -4.16 4.18 -1.38
C ILE A 12 -2.87 4.73 -0.76
N LEU A 13 -2.44 5.89 -1.24
CA LEU A 13 -1.33 6.65 -0.66
C LEU A 13 -1.87 7.79 0.18
N ILE A 14 -1.42 7.87 1.42
CA ILE A 14 -1.82 8.86 2.42
C ILE A 14 -0.59 9.72 2.74
N VAL A 15 -0.70 11.03 2.54
CA VAL A 15 0.38 11.99 2.75
C VAL A 15 0.23 12.60 4.15
N GLY A 16 1.19 12.32 5.01
CA GLY A 16 1.15 12.58 6.45
C GLY A 16 0.66 11.36 7.24
N GLY A 17 1.39 11.00 8.28
CA GLY A 17 1.13 9.91 9.22
C GLY A 17 0.70 10.39 10.60
N GLY A 18 0.29 11.66 10.75
CA GLY A 18 -0.14 12.22 12.02
C GLY A 18 -1.37 11.53 12.63
N LEU A 19 -1.67 11.84 13.89
CA LEU A 19 -2.78 11.23 14.66
C LEU A 19 -4.13 11.30 13.93
N LEU A 20 -4.40 12.40 13.24
CA LEU A 20 -5.65 12.61 12.49
C LEU A 20 -5.82 11.67 11.29
N GLN A 21 -4.74 11.05 10.82
CA GLN A 21 -4.77 10.12 9.68
C GLN A 21 -5.00 8.66 10.13
N VAL A 22 -4.96 8.38 11.43
CA VAL A 22 -5.20 7.03 11.96
C VAL A 22 -6.57 6.47 11.53
N PRO A 23 -7.69 7.22 11.63
CA PRO A 23 -9.00 6.68 11.23
C PRO A 23 -9.11 6.39 9.74
N ILE A 24 -8.49 7.19 8.86
CA ILE A 24 -8.53 6.95 7.41
C ILE A 24 -7.71 5.71 7.03
N ILE A 25 -6.55 5.49 7.67
CA ILE A 25 -5.73 4.30 7.45
C ILE A 25 -6.51 3.05 7.89
N GLN A 26 -7.10 3.07 9.08
CA GLN A 26 -7.92 1.97 9.59
C GLN A 26 -9.11 1.67 8.67
N THR A 27 -9.81 2.71 8.20
CA THR A 27 -10.93 2.55 7.27
C THR A 27 -10.47 1.94 5.94
N ALA A 28 -9.37 2.41 5.38
CA ALA A 28 -8.81 1.86 4.15
C ALA A 28 -8.44 0.38 4.29
N ARG A 29 -7.84 -0.01 5.43
CA ARG A 29 -7.55 -1.42 5.75
C ARG A 29 -8.83 -2.26 5.85
N MET A 30 -9.87 -1.75 6.50
CA MET A 30 -11.18 -2.44 6.56
C MET A 30 -11.82 -2.61 5.16
N MET A 31 -11.56 -1.66 4.26
CA MET A 31 -11.98 -1.72 2.86
C MET A 31 -11.10 -2.64 2.00
N LYS A 32 -10.11 -3.32 2.59
CA LYS A 32 -9.15 -4.20 1.91
C LYS A 32 -8.30 -3.47 0.86
N LEU A 33 -7.98 -2.21 1.13
CA LEU A 33 -7.01 -1.43 0.36
C LEU A 33 -5.61 -1.64 0.95
N THR A 34 -4.60 -1.69 0.09
CA THR A 34 -3.20 -1.60 0.52
C THR A 34 -2.94 -0.15 0.92
N THR A 35 -2.46 0.07 2.14
CA THR A 35 -2.22 1.40 2.68
C THR A 35 -0.74 1.76 2.64
N VAL A 36 -0.43 2.84 1.92
CA VAL A 36 0.91 3.45 1.89
C VAL A 36 0.82 4.79 2.63
N VAL A 37 1.74 5.05 3.55
CA VAL A 37 1.80 6.33 4.28
C VAL A 37 3.15 6.97 4.07
N ALA A 38 3.17 8.24 3.65
CA ALA A 38 4.38 9.03 3.51
C ALA A 38 4.46 10.11 4.60
N ASP A 39 5.50 10.11 5.42
CA ASP A 39 5.76 11.15 6.43
C ASP A 39 7.26 11.32 6.66
N MET A 40 7.69 12.51 7.10
CA MET A 40 9.08 12.74 7.49
C MET A 40 9.44 12.07 8.80
N ASN A 41 8.46 11.93 9.70
CA ASN A 41 8.64 11.34 11.00
C ASN A 41 8.30 9.84 10.94
N ALA A 42 9.33 8.98 10.98
CA ALA A 42 9.17 7.54 11.02
C ALA A 42 8.35 7.05 12.23
N ASP A 43 8.32 7.83 13.31
CA ASP A 43 7.58 7.51 14.53
C ASP A 43 6.11 7.95 14.53
N ALA A 44 5.65 8.60 13.45
CA ALA A 44 4.28 9.08 13.35
C ALA A 44 3.29 7.90 13.48
N PRO A 45 2.14 8.08 14.17
CA PRO A 45 1.20 6.98 14.43
C PRO A 45 0.76 6.22 13.18
N GLY A 46 0.50 6.93 12.08
CA GLY A 46 0.11 6.36 10.79
C GLY A 46 1.18 5.48 10.16
N MET A 47 2.46 5.78 10.37
CA MET A 47 3.59 4.99 9.85
C MET A 47 3.64 3.59 10.49
N LYS A 48 3.17 3.47 11.73
CA LYS A 48 3.20 2.21 12.51
C LYS A 48 2.06 1.25 12.17
N ILE A 49 0.98 1.75 11.57
CA ILE A 49 -0.26 0.98 11.32
C ILE A 49 -0.57 0.76 9.83
N CYS A 50 0.17 1.43 8.94
CA CYS A 50 0.04 1.23 7.50
C CYS A 50 0.73 -0.06 7.04
N ASP A 51 0.47 -0.47 5.80
CA ASP A 51 1.15 -1.63 5.22
C ASP A 51 2.55 -1.29 4.71
N ILE A 52 2.72 -0.10 4.14
CA ILE A 52 3.97 0.36 3.54
C ILE A 52 4.29 1.77 4.05
N PRO A 53 5.22 1.91 5.00
CA PRO A 53 5.70 3.21 5.45
C PRO A 53 6.75 3.78 4.49
N MET A 54 6.63 5.06 4.16
CA MET A 54 7.59 5.80 3.35
C MET A 54 8.11 7.00 4.13
N VAL A 55 9.36 6.93 4.59
CA VAL A 55 10.00 8.03 5.30
C VAL A 55 10.51 9.04 4.27
N MET A 56 9.74 10.10 4.03
CA MET A 56 10.09 11.12 3.05
C MET A 56 9.42 12.47 3.34
N SER A 57 9.93 13.53 2.74
CA SER A 57 9.31 14.85 2.83
C SER A 57 7.96 14.89 2.14
N THR A 58 6.92 15.35 2.84
CA THR A 58 5.60 15.62 2.24
C THR A 58 5.64 16.79 1.25
N LYS A 59 6.73 17.56 1.25
CA LYS A 59 7.00 18.65 0.30
C LYS A 59 7.82 18.20 -0.92
N ASP A 60 8.35 16.98 -0.93
CA ASP A 60 9.05 16.41 -2.08
C ASP A 60 8.04 15.88 -3.10
N ILE A 61 7.57 16.78 -3.96
CA ILE A 61 6.55 16.49 -4.97
C ILE A 61 7.07 15.44 -5.97
N GLU A 62 8.31 15.58 -6.43
CA GLU A 62 8.90 14.69 -7.45
C GLU A 62 9.11 13.28 -6.90
N GLY A 63 9.66 13.19 -5.69
CA GLY A 63 9.78 11.93 -4.96
C GLY A 63 8.42 11.28 -4.76
N MET A 64 7.41 12.04 -4.33
CA MET A 64 6.06 11.54 -4.11
C MET A 64 5.45 10.97 -5.40
N VAL A 65 5.58 11.68 -6.52
CA VAL A 65 5.08 11.22 -7.83
C VAL A 65 5.81 9.94 -8.27
N ARG A 66 7.13 9.87 -8.09
CA ARG A 66 7.94 8.70 -8.44
C ARG A 66 7.53 7.46 -7.63
N GLU A 67 7.41 7.60 -6.32
CA GLU A 67 7.04 6.49 -5.44
C GLU A 67 5.57 6.07 -5.62
N SER A 68 4.67 7.02 -5.89
CA SER A 68 3.28 6.72 -6.22
C SER A 68 3.15 5.84 -7.47
N LYS A 69 3.98 6.09 -8.49
CA LYS A 69 4.02 5.27 -9.71
C LYS A 69 4.51 3.86 -9.41
N LYS A 70 5.62 3.72 -8.68
CA LYS A 70 6.15 2.41 -8.27
C LYS A 70 5.11 1.59 -7.47
N ALA A 71 4.50 2.21 -6.45
CA ALA A 71 3.49 1.56 -5.61
C ALA A 71 2.23 1.12 -6.40
N ARG A 72 1.94 1.77 -7.53
CA ARG A 72 0.88 1.36 -8.45
C ARG A 72 1.30 0.15 -9.27
N ASP A 73 2.51 0.15 -9.81
CA ASP A 73 3.03 -0.89 -10.70
C ASP A 73 3.25 -2.22 -9.95
N ASP A 74 3.82 -2.16 -8.73
CA ASP A 74 3.99 -3.33 -7.85
C ASP A 74 2.66 -4.04 -7.55
N ASN A 75 1.56 -3.28 -7.51
CA ASN A 75 0.22 -3.82 -7.25
C ASN A 75 -0.53 -4.22 -8.53
N GLN A 76 -0.03 -3.85 -9.71
CA GLN A 76 -0.60 -4.29 -10.98
C GLN A 76 -0.23 -5.75 -11.29
N ASP A 77 0.94 -6.20 -10.84
CA ASP A 77 1.39 -7.59 -11.01
C ASP A 77 0.51 -8.57 -10.20
N ARG A 78 0.11 -8.16 -8.98
CA ARG A 78 -0.85 -8.89 -8.12
C ARG A 78 -2.26 -9.02 -8.70
N ARG A 79 -2.63 -8.22 -9.72
CA ARG A 79 -3.95 -8.35 -10.37
C ARG A 79 -4.01 -9.45 -11.42
N SER A 80 -2.87 -9.94 -11.89
CA SER A 80 -2.83 -11.01 -12.89
C SER A 80 -3.26 -12.38 -12.32
N ASP A 81 -3.37 -12.51 -10.99
CA ASP A 81 -3.66 -13.77 -10.30
C ASP A 81 -5.14 -14.01 -9.95
N HIS A 82 -6.08 -13.16 -10.40
CA HIS A 82 -7.52 -13.44 -10.21
C HIS A 82 -8.10 -14.50 -11.17
N SER A 83 -7.25 -15.19 -11.94
CA SER A 83 -7.56 -16.42 -12.67
C SER A 83 -7.31 -17.67 -11.83
N GLY A 84 -7.72 -17.69 -10.55
CA GLY A 84 -7.91 -18.93 -9.78
C GLY A 84 -6.70 -19.88 -9.67
N ASN A 85 -5.46 -19.44 -9.91
CA ASN A 85 -4.29 -20.30 -9.77
C ASN A 85 -3.44 -19.80 -8.61
N ARG A 86 -3.39 -20.61 -7.54
CA ARG A 86 -2.59 -20.37 -6.34
C ARG A 86 -1.10 -20.45 -6.73
N ARG A 87 -0.51 -19.33 -7.14
CA ARG A 87 0.92 -19.29 -7.44
C ARG A 87 1.71 -19.13 -6.14
N GLU A 88 2.43 -20.21 -5.86
CA GLU A 88 3.66 -20.28 -5.08
C GLU A 88 4.47 -18.97 -5.17
N TYR A 89 4.72 -18.35 -4.02
CA TYR A 89 5.70 -17.26 -3.94
C TYR A 89 7.09 -17.88 -4.11
N ASP A 90 7.69 -17.72 -5.30
CA ASP A 90 9.11 -18.01 -5.49
C ASP A 90 9.91 -16.88 -4.83
N CYS A 91 10.43 -17.15 -3.62
CA CYS A 91 11.22 -16.21 -2.83
C CYS A 91 12.57 -15.82 -3.47
N GLY A 92 12.89 -16.28 -4.69
CA GLY A 92 14.21 -16.13 -5.30
C GLY A 92 15.33 -16.84 -4.51
N CYS A 93 14.96 -17.63 -3.50
CA CYS A 93 15.85 -18.31 -2.58
C CYS A 93 15.86 -19.85 -2.80
N GLY A 94 15.12 -20.35 -3.79
CA GLY A 94 15.03 -21.79 -4.10
C GLY A 94 14.26 -22.61 -3.06
N CYS A 95 13.65 -21.98 -2.06
CA CYS A 95 12.88 -22.62 -1.01
C CYS A 95 11.40 -22.28 -1.14
N LYS A 96 10.53 -23.28 -1.30
CA LYS A 96 9.08 -23.09 -1.21
C LYS A 96 8.70 -22.84 0.26
N CYS A 97 8.36 -21.61 0.59
CA CYS A 97 7.81 -21.27 1.90
C CYS A 97 6.30 -21.58 1.93
N PRO A 98 5.76 -22.11 3.05
CA PRO A 98 4.38 -22.60 3.16
C PRO A 98 3.31 -21.51 3.02
#